data_AF-A0A5R8VKA5-F1
#
_entry.id   AF-A0A5R8VKA5-F1
#
_cell.length_a   1.000
_cell.length_b   1.000
_cell.length_c   1.000
_cell.angle_alpha   90.00
_cell.angle_beta   90.00
_cell.angle_gamma   90.00
#
_symmetry.space_group_name_H-M   'P 1'
#
loop_
_entity.id
_entity.type
_entity.pdbx_description
1 polymer ?
#
loop_
_entity_poly.entity_id
_entity_poly.type
_entity_poly.pdbx_seq_one_letter_code
_entity_poly.pdbx_strand_id
1 'polypeptide(L)'
;MQVPRACLPYQPKLEDNNGIQPRRGVSGRDVDLVVHWNNERVAKPQELRNRAWRRGPAWLFLAWALHDLEEAATFPASCNYLADRTGIHALRMDLRQSWAGVGLMGVLVGFACVRGAQTAGSSRLYRAVVAGLGVHVGTHLGATVLARRYTAGVVTAVPVMLPGVIAAGRDLARSGTPLRARDQVMGAVVLVPAAFVCHFIVRMAMRRRAN
;
A
#
# COMPACT_ATOMS: atom_id res chain seq x y z
N MET A 1 31.56 -35.76 -50.83
CA MET A 1 32.77 -35.98 -49.99
C MET A 1 32.34 -35.88 -48.53
N GLN A 2 32.44 -36.99 -47.81
CA GLN A 2 31.81 -37.21 -46.50
C GLN A 2 32.78 -38.06 -45.70
N VAL A 3 33.41 -37.52 -44.65
CA VAL A 3 33.86 -38.25 -43.44
C VAL A 3 33.97 -37.24 -42.28
N PRO A 4 33.54 -37.59 -41.04
CA PRO A 4 33.42 -36.68 -39.88
C PRO A 4 34.59 -36.83 -38.89
N ARG A 5 34.68 -35.92 -37.90
CA ARG A 5 35.35 -36.18 -36.62
C ARG A 5 34.46 -35.77 -35.46
N ALA A 6 34.06 -36.76 -34.67
CA ALA A 6 33.48 -36.62 -33.34
C ALA A 6 34.55 -36.92 -32.27
N CYS A 7 34.19 -36.58 -31.02
CA CYS A 7 34.85 -36.86 -29.72
C CYS A 7 35.93 -35.82 -29.34
N LEU A 8 35.77 -34.99 -28.30
CA LEU A 8 35.52 -35.34 -26.89
C LEU A 8 35.00 -34.13 -26.06
N PRO A 9 34.13 -34.33 -25.04
CA PRO A 9 33.78 -33.31 -24.06
C PRO A 9 34.83 -33.20 -22.93
N TYR A 10 35.15 -31.97 -22.54
CA TYR A 10 36.04 -31.60 -21.44
C TYR A 10 35.27 -31.42 -20.12
N GLN A 11 35.60 -32.21 -19.09
CA GLN A 11 35.32 -32.02 -17.65
C GLN A 11 36.24 -32.97 -16.83
N PRO A 12 36.51 -32.75 -15.53
CA PRO A 12 37.17 -31.63 -14.87
C PRO A 12 38.40 -32.12 -14.05
N LYS A 13 39.36 -31.23 -13.74
CA LYS A 13 40.41 -31.53 -12.73
C LYS A 13 39.85 -31.31 -11.33
N LEU A 14 39.69 -32.41 -10.59
CA LEU A 14 39.61 -32.43 -9.13
C LEU A 14 41.04 -32.49 -8.59
N GLU A 15 41.57 -31.33 -8.21
CA GLU A 15 42.69 -31.20 -7.29
C GLU A 15 42.17 -30.64 -5.95
N ASP A 16 43.01 -30.62 -4.95
CA ASP A 16 42.93 -31.39 -3.73
C ASP A 16 43.06 -30.52 -2.46
N ASN A 17 42.95 -31.16 -1.31
CA ASN A 17 43.35 -30.70 0.02
C ASN A 17 42.46 -29.68 0.78
N ASN A 18 41.63 -30.24 1.67
CA ASN A 18 41.73 -29.87 3.08
C ASN A 18 41.52 -31.11 3.95
N GLY A 19 42.60 -31.55 4.60
CA GLY A 19 42.63 -32.72 5.45
C GLY A 19 41.77 -32.56 6.70
N ILE A 20 40.76 -33.41 6.83
CA ILE A 20 40.20 -33.81 8.11
C ILE A 20 39.91 -35.32 8.01
N GLN A 21 40.74 -36.12 8.67
CA GLN A 21 40.52 -37.56 8.84
C GLN A 21 39.19 -37.80 9.59
N PRO A 22 38.26 -38.62 9.07
CA PRO A 22 37.05 -38.93 9.82
C PRO A 22 37.36 -39.91 10.97
N ARG A 23 37.29 -39.35 12.20
CA ARG A 23 36.59 -39.92 13.37
C ARG A 23 35.78 -41.19 13.06
N ARG A 24 36.39 -42.37 13.15
CA ARG A 24 35.70 -43.67 13.09
C ARG A 24 34.70 -43.73 14.26
N GLY A 25 33.40 -43.63 13.97
CA GLY A 25 32.32 -43.84 14.95
C GLY A 25 31.24 -42.77 14.98
N VAL A 26 30.54 -42.53 13.86
CA VAL A 26 29.25 -41.83 13.87
C VAL A 26 28.23 -42.71 13.15
N SER A 27 27.20 -43.12 13.89
CA SER A 27 26.07 -43.91 13.44
C SER A 27 25.34 -43.19 12.29
N GLY A 28 24.98 -43.90 11.23
CA GLY A 28 24.33 -43.33 10.03
C GLY A 28 23.04 -42.54 10.29
N ARG A 29 22.45 -42.67 11.48
CA ARG A 29 21.29 -41.86 11.92
C ARG A 29 21.63 -40.41 12.27
N ASP A 30 22.86 -40.11 12.68
CA ASP A 30 23.27 -38.73 13.02
C ASP A 30 23.65 -37.92 11.78
N VAL A 31 24.13 -38.58 10.72
CA VAL A 31 24.41 -37.91 9.44
C VAL A 31 23.09 -37.52 8.76
N ASP A 32 22.07 -38.38 8.80
CA ASP A 32 20.74 -38.04 8.30
C ASP A 32 20.11 -36.88 9.10
N LEU A 33 20.31 -36.82 10.43
CA LEU A 33 19.79 -35.72 11.24
C LEU A 33 20.48 -34.38 10.93
N VAL A 34 21.81 -34.38 10.72
CA VAL A 34 22.59 -33.17 10.37
C VAL A 34 22.32 -32.70 8.95
N VAL A 35 22.14 -33.63 7.99
CA VAL A 35 21.76 -33.29 6.61
C VAL A 35 20.31 -32.79 6.53
N HIS A 36 19.41 -33.30 7.40
CA HIS A 36 18.01 -32.89 7.43
C HIS A 36 17.77 -31.56 8.18
N TRP A 37 18.67 -31.15 9.09
CA TRP A 37 18.58 -29.87 9.81
C TRP A 37 19.03 -28.65 8.99
N ASN A 38 19.80 -28.85 7.91
CA ASN A 38 20.30 -27.74 7.08
C ASN A 38 19.28 -27.18 6.08
N ASN A 39 18.00 -27.53 6.24
CA ASN A 39 16.90 -27.10 5.38
C ASN A 39 15.97 -26.10 6.08
N GLU A 40 16.45 -25.42 7.12
CA GLU A 40 15.85 -24.17 7.55
C GLU A 40 15.96 -23.20 6.37
N ARG A 41 14.82 -22.88 5.75
CA ARG A 41 14.73 -22.04 4.56
C ARG A 41 15.31 -20.65 4.84
N VAL A 42 16.62 -20.49 4.69
CA VAL A 42 17.27 -19.19 4.60
C VAL A 42 16.73 -18.52 3.35
N ALA A 43 15.73 -17.65 3.55
CA ALA A 43 15.14 -16.89 2.46
C ALA A 43 16.27 -16.18 1.72
N LYS A 44 16.39 -16.44 0.42
CA LYS A 44 17.44 -15.83 -0.40
C LYS A 44 17.39 -14.30 -0.23
N PRO A 45 18.51 -13.55 -0.32
CA PRO A 45 18.49 -12.09 -0.21
C PRO A 45 17.49 -11.42 -1.17
N GLN A 46 17.26 -12.03 -2.33
CA GLN A 46 16.18 -11.70 -3.28
C GLN A 46 14.78 -11.83 -2.67
N GLU A 47 14.48 -12.92 -1.96
CA GLU A 47 13.18 -13.11 -1.29
C GLU A 47 12.97 -12.17 -0.10
N LEU A 48 14.01 -11.93 0.71
CA LEU A 48 13.94 -10.95 1.80
C LEU A 48 13.70 -9.53 1.26
N ARG A 49 14.36 -9.18 0.16
CA ARG A 49 14.14 -7.92 -0.56
C ARG A 49 12.73 -7.85 -1.18
N ASN A 50 12.23 -8.94 -1.75
CA ASN A 50 10.88 -9.04 -2.28
C ASN A 50 9.80 -8.98 -1.19
N ARG A 51 10.07 -9.44 0.03
CA ARG A 51 9.18 -9.26 1.20
C ARG A 51 9.24 -7.84 1.74
N ALA A 52 10.42 -7.22 1.77
CA ALA A 52 10.57 -5.81 2.16
C ALA A 52 9.87 -4.85 1.17
N TRP A 53 9.81 -5.20 -0.11
CA TRP A 53 9.07 -4.52 -1.19
C TRP A 53 7.60 -4.94 -1.34
N ARG A 54 7.00 -5.53 -0.31
CA ARG A 54 5.54 -5.78 -0.25
C ARG A 54 4.88 -4.98 0.88
N ARG A 55 5.56 -3.94 1.34
CA ARG A 55 5.08 -3.09 2.45
C ARG A 55 4.33 -1.86 1.95
N GLY A 56 4.41 -1.52 0.65
CA GLY A 56 3.72 -0.35 0.08
C GLY A 56 2.23 -0.28 0.41
N PRO A 57 1.44 -1.36 0.22
CA PRO A 57 0.03 -1.35 0.57
C PRO A 57 -0.24 -1.16 2.07
N ALA A 58 0.59 -1.74 2.94
CA ALA A 58 0.45 -1.59 4.39
C ALA A 58 0.79 -0.18 4.86
N TRP A 59 1.89 0.40 4.37
CA TRP A 59 2.30 1.77 4.67
C TRP A 59 1.28 2.79 4.16
N LEU A 60 0.75 2.59 2.95
CA LEU A 60 -0.31 3.44 2.41
C LEU A 60 -1.55 3.39 3.31
N PHE A 61 -2.00 2.21 3.69
CA PHE A 61 -3.19 2.06 4.53
C PHE A 61 -3.00 2.70 5.90
N LEU A 62 -1.83 2.51 6.54
CA LEU A 62 -1.53 3.12 7.82
C LEU A 62 -1.48 4.65 7.73
N ALA A 63 -0.82 5.19 6.70
CA ALA A 63 -0.74 6.63 6.47
C ALA A 63 -2.13 7.22 6.20
N TRP A 64 -2.93 6.55 5.37
CA TRP A 64 -4.32 6.92 5.10
C TRP A 64 -5.15 6.91 6.38
N ALA A 65 -5.08 5.84 7.19
CA ALA A 65 -5.85 5.74 8.41
C ALA A 65 -5.51 6.89 9.38
N LEU A 66 -4.22 7.16 9.60
CA LEU A 66 -3.80 8.26 10.49
C LEU A 66 -4.24 9.64 9.97
N HIS A 67 -4.17 9.86 8.67
CA HIS A 67 -4.61 11.09 8.02
C HIS A 67 -6.14 11.28 8.12
N ASP A 68 -6.90 10.27 7.72
CA ASP A 68 -8.36 10.32 7.71
C ASP A 68 -8.96 10.30 9.13
N LEU A 69 -8.24 9.84 10.16
CA LEU A 69 -8.63 10.02 11.57
C LEU A 69 -8.57 11.48 12.00
N GLU A 70 -7.54 12.21 11.58
CA GLU A 70 -7.45 13.67 11.81
C GLU A 70 -8.56 14.39 11.04
N GLU A 71 -8.78 14.02 9.78
CA GLU A 71 -9.92 14.54 9.02
C GLU A 71 -11.22 14.24 9.74
N ALA A 72 -11.51 13.00 10.14
CA ALA A 72 -12.76 12.63 10.80
C ALA A 72 -13.10 13.55 11.99
N ALA A 73 -12.08 13.89 12.78
CA ALA A 73 -12.20 14.76 13.95
C ALA A 73 -12.35 16.26 13.60
N THR A 74 -11.73 16.73 12.52
CA THR A 74 -11.66 18.16 12.16
C THR A 74 -12.63 18.57 11.05
N PHE A 75 -13.16 17.61 10.30
CA PHE A 75 -14.03 17.82 9.14
C PHE A 75 -15.33 18.57 9.51
N PRO A 76 -16.02 18.24 10.64
CA PRO A 76 -17.21 18.99 11.05
C PRO A 76 -16.97 20.49 11.18
N ALA A 77 -15.82 20.90 11.73
CA ALA A 77 -15.48 22.32 11.89
C ALA A 77 -15.26 23.00 10.53
N SER A 78 -14.65 22.30 9.57
CA SER A 78 -14.47 22.82 8.20
C SER A 78 -15.81 22.93 7.46
N CYS A 79 -16.68 21.92 7.59
CA CYS A 79 -18.03 21.92 7.03
C CYS A 79 -18.91 23.03 7.61
N ASN A 80 -18.88 23.25 8.92
CA ASN A 80 -19.63 24.32 9.57
C ASN A 80 -19.18 25.70 9.08
N TYR A 81 -17.86 25.92 9.03
CA TYR A 81 -17.32 27.15 8.47
C TYR A 81 -17.77 27.39 7.02
N LEU A 82 -17.76 26.34 6.19
CA LEU A 82 -18.17 26.45 4.79
C LEU A 82 -19.69 26.70 4.66
N ALA A 83 -20.50 26.06 5.49
CA ALA A 83 -21.94 26.31 5.56
C ALA A 83 -22.23 27.75 5.99
N ASP A 84 -21.50 28.27 6.97
CA ASP A 84 -21.67 29.65 7.46
C ASP A 84 -21.24 30.66 6.39
N ARG A 85 -20.20 30.36 5.60
CA ARG A 85 -19.72 31.26 4.54
C ARG A 85 -20.56 31.23 3.26
N THR A 86 -21.23 30.12 2.96
CA THR A 86 -22.02 29.94 1.74
C THR A 86 -23.53 30.05 1.96
N GLY A 87 -23.99 30.00 3.21
CA GLY A 87 -25.40 29.88 3.57
C GLY A 87 -26.01 28.49 3.33
N ILE A 88 -25.24 27.52 2.82
CA ILE A 88 -25.75 26.20 2.47
C ILE A 88 -25.71 25.29 3.71
N HIS A 89 -26.80 25.26 4.48
CA HIS A 89 -26.91 24.41 5.67
C HIS A 89 -26.79 22.90 5.37
N ALA A 90 -27.02 22.47 4.13
CA ALA A 90 -26.83 21.09 3.73
C ALA A 90 -25.37 20.60 3.86
N LEU A 91 -24.39 21.52 3.88
CA LEU A 91 -22.98 21.23 4.09
C LEU A 91 -22.62 20.90 5.54
N ARG A 92 -23.47 21.27 6.52
CA ARG A 92 -23.21 20.95 7.93
C ARG A 92 -23.19 19.44 8.11
N MET A 93 -22.20 18.98 8.89
CA MET A 93 -21.96 17.57 9.12
C MET A 93 -21.62 17.34 10.58
N ASP A 94 -22.27 16.34 11.17
CA ASP A 94 -22.01 15.93 12.54
C ASP A 94 -20.76 15.04 12.63
N LEU A 95 -20.15 15.00 13.81
CA LEU A 95 -18.99 14.15 14.09
C LEU A 95 -19.28 12.68 13.78
N ARG A 96 -20.46 12.16 14.15
CA ARG A 96 -20.86 10.77 13.87
C ARG A 96 -20.96 10.47 12.38
N GLN A 97 -21.40 11.45 11.57
CA GLN A 97 -21.47 11.32 10.11
C GLN A 97 -20.07 11.28 9.51
N SER A 98 -19.17 12.13 10.01
CA SER A 98 -17.76 12.15 9.63
C SER A 98 -17.07 10.80 9.87
N TRP A 99 -17.18 10.26 11.09
CA TRP A 99 -16.61 8.94 11.45
C TRP A 99 -17.18 7.80 10.63
N ALA A 100 -18.49 7.77 10.40
CA ALA A 100 -19.13 6.73 9.59
C ALA A 100 -18.68 6.79 8.11
N GLY A 101 -18.51 7.99 7.56
CA GLY A 101 -18.01 8.20 6.20
C GLY A 101 -16.58 7.71 6.04
N VAL A 102 -15.69 8.09 6.98
CA VAL A 102 -14.30 7.62 7.03
C VAL A 102 -14.22 6.11 7.19
N GLY A 103 -15.07 5.51 8.03
CA GLY A 103 -15.14 4.06 8.18
C GLY A 103 -15.46 3.34 6.86
N LEU A 104 -16.42 3.87 6.09
CA LEU A 104 -16.80 3.28 4.80
C LEU A 104 -15.72 3.45 3.73
N MET A 105 -15.05 4.61 3.68
CA MET A 105 -13.88 4.78 2.82
C MET A 105 -12.73 3.86 3.25
N GLY A 106 -12.57 3.60 4.55
CA GLY A 106 -11.58 2.66 5.06
C GLY A 106 -11.77 1.23 4.58
N VAL A 107 -13.02 0.79 4.40
CA VAL A 107 -13.30 -0.50 3.76
C VAL A 107 -12.80 -0.52 2.32
N LEU A 108 -13.07 0.55 1.54
CA LEU A 108 -12.63 0.65 0.15
C LEU A 108 -11.11 0.70 0.03
N VAL A 109 -10.45 1.58 0.80
CA VAL A 109 -9.00 1.74 0.77
C VAL A 109 -8.31 0.48 1.28
N GLY A 110 -8.80 -0.10 2.37
CA GLY A 110 -8.34 -1.37 2.91
C GLY A 110 -8.45 -2.50 1.89
N PHE A 111 -9.60 -2.63 1.22
CA PHE A 111 -9.78 -3.60 0.14
C PHE A 111 -8.79 -3.36 -1.02
N ALA A 112 -8.59 -2.12 -1.46
CA ALA A 112 -7.61 -1.78 -2.49
C ALA A 112 -6.19 -2.17 -2.08
N CYS A 113 -5.80 -1.93 -0.83
CA CYS A 113 -4.49 -2.32 -0.29
C CYS A 113 -4.33 -3.85 -0.20
N VAL A 114 -5.35 -4.58 0.23
CA VAL A 114 -5.35 -6.06 0.23
C VAL A 114 -5.17 -6.59 -1.20
N ARG A 115 -5.90 -6.03 -2.17
CA ARG A 115 -5.73 -6.37 -3.59
C ARG A 115 -4.34 -6.01 -4.10
N GLY A 116 -3.78 -4.87 -3.68
CA GLY A 116 -2.40 -4.48 -3.98
C GLY A 116 -1.39 -5.51 -3.48
N ALA A 117 -1.52 -5.96 -2.24
CA ALA A 117 -0.65 -6.97 -1.64
C ALA A 117 -0.76 -8.32 -2.35
N GLN A 118 -1.99 -8.80 -2.63
CA GLN A 118 -2.25 -10.06 -3.34
C GLN A 118 -1.71 -10.06 -4.77
N THR A 119 -1.76 -8.92 -5.46
CA THR A 119 -1.38 -8.79 -6.88
C THR A 119 0.04 -8.27 -7.09
N ALA A 120 0.83 -8.15 -6.01
CA ALA A 120 2.17 -7.56 -6.02
C ALA A 120 2.21 -6.17 -6.69
N GLY A 121 1.15 -5.37 -6.49
CA GLY A 121 1.02 -4.01 -7.04
C GLY A 121 0.37 -3.92 -8.43
N SER A 122 0.13 -5.03 -9.13
CA SER A 122 -0.46 -5.00 -10.48
C SER A 122 -1.96 -4.66 -10.51
N SER A 123 -2.65 -4.69 -9.36
CA SER A 123 -4.06 -4.29 -9.23
C SER A 123 -4.30 -2.86 -9.72
N ARG A 124 -5.18 -2.72 -10.72
CA ARG A 124 -5.62 -1.42 -11.25
C ARG A 124 -6.28 -0.57 -10.18
N LEU A 125 -7.10 -1.17 -9.33
CA LEU A 125 -7.77 -0.49 -8.21
C LEU A 125 -6.74 0.05 -7.22
N TYR A 126 -5.75 -0.76 -6.83
CA TYR A 126 -4.70 -0.31 -5.92
C TYR A 126 -3.92 0.87 -6.49
N ARG A 127 -3.49 0.78 -7.76
CA ARG A 127 -2.75 1.85 -8.44
C ARG A 127 -3.59 3.13 -8.55
N ALA A 128 -4.87 3.01 -8.86
CA ALA A 128 -5.81 4.14 -8.87
C ALA A 128 -5.95 4.78 -7.50
N VAL A 129 -6.11 3.99 -6.43
CA VAL A 129 -6.21 4.50 -5.05
C VAL A 129 -4.93 5.19 -4.63
N VAL A 130 -3.74 4.61 -4.86
CA VAL A 130 -2.45 5.26 -4.55
C VAL A 130 -2.34 6.62 -5.25
N ALA A 131 -2.62 6.66 -6.56
CA ALA A 131 -2.53 7.88 -7.35
C ALA A 131 -3.57 8.93 -6.93
N GLY A 132 -4.82 8.50 -6.69
CA GLY A 132 -5.90 9.35 -6.24
C GLY A 132 -5.66 9.94 -4.85
N LEU A 133 -5.14 9.14 -3.91
CA LEU A 133 -4.75 9.62 -2.59
C LEU A 133 -3.57 10.60 -2.65
N GLY A 134 -2.67 10.44 -3.63
CA GLY A 134 -1.64 11.46 -3.91
C GLY A 134 -2.23 12.79 -4.38
N VAL A 135 -3.25 12.75 -5.24
CA VAL A 135 -3.98 13.96 -5.67
C VAL A 135 -4.75 14.57 -4.48
N HIS A 136 -5.36 13.75 -3.64
CA HIS A 136 -6.08 14.16 -2.43
C HIS A 136 -5.21 15.02 -1.50
N VAL A 137 -3.97 14.61 -1.23
CA VAL A 137 -3.00 15.43 -0.47
C VAL A 137 -2.82 16.81 -1.10
N GLY A 138 -2.73 16.88 -2.42
CA GLY A 138 -2.63 18.15 -3.15
C GLY A 138 -3.85 19.04 -2.97
N THR A 139 -5.05 18.46 -2.87
CA THR A 139 -6.29 19.23 -2.64
C THR A 139 -6.30 19.92 -1.29
N HIS A 140 -5.75 19.30 -0.23
CA HIS A 140 -5.60 19.93 1.09
C HIS A 140 -4.65 21.11 1.09
N LEU A 141 -3.51 20.96 0.42
CA LEU A 141 -2.55 22.05 0.25
C LEU A 141 -3.17 23.21 -0.54
N GLY A 142 -3.86 22.90 -1.64
CA GLY A 142 -4.58 23.90 -2.44
C GLY A 142 -5.65 24.61 -1.60
N ALA A 143 -6.45 23.87 -0.84
CA ALA A 143 -7.48 24.44 0.02
C ALA A 143 -6.89 25.35 1.11
N THR A 144 -5.80 24.93 1.76
CA THR A 144 -5.08 25.74 2.76
C THR A 144 -4.56 27.05 2.15
N VAL A 145 -3.91 26.99 0.98
CA VAL A 145 -3.36 28.16 0.30
C VAL A 145 -4.47 29.12 -0.15
N LEU A 146 -5.54 28.60 -0.76
CA LEU A 146 -6.67 29.40 -1.23
C LEU A 146 -7.47 30.03 -0.08
N ALA A 147 -7.65 29.29 1.02
CA ALA A 147 -8.37 29.78 2.18
C ALA A 147 -7.48 30.65 3.10
N ARG A 148 -6.16 30.65 2.91
CA ARG A 148 -5.14 31.31 3.76
C ARG A 148 -5.30 31.01 5.24
N ARG A 149 -5.67 29.76 5.56
CA ARG A 149 -5.97 29.30 6.91
C ARG A 149 -5.77 27.81 7.04
N TYR A 150 -5.80 27.34 8.28
CA TYR A 150 -5.92 25.92 8.59
C TYR A 150 -7.16 25.30 7.92
N THR A 151 -6.95 24.19 7.22
CA THR A 151 -8.01 23.29 6.73
C THR A 151 -7.83 21.91 7.35
N ALA A 152 -8.94 21.21 7.59
CA ALA A 152 -8.92 19.81 8.03
C ALA A 152 -7.96 19.00 7.14
N GLY A 153 -7.14 18.14 7.74
CA GLY A 153 -6.23 17.27 7.01
C GLY A 153 -4.86 17.88 6.70
N VAL A 154 -4.66 19.21 6.81
CA VAL A 154 -3.37 19.83 6.40
C VAL A 154 -2.20 19.37 7.28
N VAL A 155 -2.44 19.15 8.58
CA VAL A 155 -1.41 18.76 9.53
C VAL A 155 -0.90 17.36 9.26
N THR A 156 -1.74 16.46 8.77
CA THR A 156 -1.32 15.08 8.48
C THR A 156 -1.09 14.82 6.99
N ALA A 157 -1.65 15.64 6.08
CA ALA A 157 -1.51 15.46 4.64
C ALA A 157 -0.05 15.42 4.19
N VAL A 158 0.77 16.36 4.67
CA VAL A 158 2.19 16.47 4.28
C VAL A 158 3.09 15.52 5.08
N PRO A 159 3.06 15.46 6.43
CA PRO A 159 4.01 14.63 7.16
C PRO A 159 3.59 13.16 7.28
N VAL A 160 2.33 12.80 7.05
CA VAL A 160 1.84 11.42 7.21
C VAL A 160 1.44 10.84 5.86
N MET A 161 0.48 11.46 5.18
CA MET A 161 -0.13 10.86 3.99
C MET A 161 0.83 10.86 2.79
N LEU A 162 1.51 11.98 2.54
CA LEU A 162 2.46 12.11 1.44
C LEU A 162 3.61 11.08 1.51
N PRO A 163 4.30 10.87 2.65
CA PRO A 163 5.26 9.78 2.78
C PRO A 163 4.69 8.40 2.47
N GLY A 164 3.46 8.11 2.89
CA GLY A 164 2.78 6.84 2.60
C GLY A 164 2.56 6.63 1.10
N VAL A 165 2.05 7.66 0.41
CA VAL A 165 1.86 7.64 -1.06
C VAL A 165 3.19 7.48 -1.79
N ILE A 166 4.23 8.22 -1.38
CA ILE A 166 5.56 8.12 -1.98
C ILE A 166 6.16 6.73 -1.76
N ALA A 167 6.03 6.16 -0.57
CA ALA A 167 6.51 4.82 -0.27
C ALA A 167 5.83 3.77 -1.16
N ALA A 168 4.50 3.82 -1.29
CA ALA A 168 3.73 2.95 -2.17
C ALA A 168 4.08 3.13 -3.66
N GLY A 169 4.25 4.37 -4.11
CA GLY A 169 4.67 4.67 -5.48
C GLY A 169 6.06 4.15 -5.82
N ARG A 170 7.01 4.26 -4.88
CA ARG A 170 8.36 3.68 -5.00
C ARG A 170 8.32 2.16 -5.05
N ASP A 171 7.45 1.53 -4.24
CA ASP A 171 7.24 0.09 -4.24
C ASP A 171 6.74 -0.40 -5.62
N LEU A 172 5.73 0.30 -6.17
CA LEU A 172 5.19 0.04 -7.50
C LEU A 172 6.23 0.24 -8.62
N ALA A 173 7.07 1.26 -8.52
CA ALA A 173 8.14 1.48 -9.49
C ALA A 173 9.17 0.34 -9.47
N ARG A 174 9.56 -0.13 -8.28
CA ARG A 174 10.50 -1.24 -8.10
C ARG A 174 9.93 -2.58 -8.52
N SER A 175 8.62 -2.77 -8.41
CA SER A 175 7.92 -3.96 -8.93
C SER A 175 7.67 -3.92 -10.44
N GLY A 176 8.17 -2.90 -11.15
CA GLY A 176 8.03 -2.77 -12.61
C GLY A 176 6.67 -2.22 -13.06
N THR A 177 5.86 -1.69 -12.13
CA THR A 177 4.50 -1.19 -12.42
C THR A 177 4.31 0.28 -11.99
N PRO A 178 5.18 1.22 -12.43
CA PRO A 178 5.11 2.62 -11.99
C PRO A 178 3.73 3.25 -12.26
N LEU A 179 3.37 4.22 -11.41
CA LEU A 179 2.15 5.01 -11.57
C LEU A 179 2.22 5.83 -12.86
N ARG A 180 1.09 5.94 -13.56
CA ARG A 180 0.94 6.69 -14.81
C ARG A 180 -0.17 7.73 -14.64
N ALA A 181 -0.20 8.73 -15.53
CA ALA A 181 -1.25 9.76 -15.53
C ALA A 181 -2.67 9.17 -15.56
N ARG A 182 -2.89 8.08 -16.33
CA ARG A 182 -4.17 7.37 -16.35
C ARG A 182 -4.61 6.91 -14.95
N ASP A 183 -3.68 6.54 -14.08
CA ASP A 183 -4.00 6.05 -12.75
C ASP A 183 -4.47 7.18 -11.84
N GLN A 184 -4.01 8.43 -12.07
CA GLN A 184 -4.52 9.62 -11.39
C GLN A 184 -5.97 9.89 -11.81
N VAL A 185 -6.27 9.83 -13.11
CA VAL A 185 -7.64 9.99 -13.63
C VAL A 185 -8.55 8.90 -13.05
N MET A 186 -8.10 7.64 -13.08
CA MET A 186 -8.86 6.53 -12.47
C MET A 186 -9.00 6.70 -10.96
N GLY A 187 -7.99 7.25 -10.29
CA GLY A 187 -8.06 7.61 -8.87
C GLY A 187 -9.17 8.60 -8.58
N ALA A 188 -9.28 9.66 -9.37
CA ALA A 188 -10.38 10.63 -9.25
C ALA A 188 -11.75 9.97 -9.53
N VAL A 189 -11.85 9.17 -10.60
CA VAL A 189 -13.07 8.44 -10.98
C VAL A 189 -13.50 7.44 -9.91
N VAL A 190 -12.58 6.88 -9.12
CA VAL A 190 -12.90 5.95 -8.03
C VAL A 190 -13.21 6.70 -6.74
N LEU A 191 -12.31 7.57 -6.28
CA LEU A 191 -12.37 8.15 -4.94
C LEU A 191 -13.45 9.22 -4.81
N VAL A 192 -13.63 10.07 -5.83
CA VAL A 192 -14.62 11.16 -5.76
C VAL A 192 -16.05 10.61 -5.68
N PRO A 193 -16.50 9.72 -6.60
CA PRO A 193 -17.82 9.12 -6.47
C PRO A 193 -17.99 8.28 -5.20
N ALA A 194 -16.94 7.54 -4.79
CA ALA A 194 -16.99 6.77 -3.57
C ALA A 194 -17.23 7.66 -2.33
N ALA A 195 -16.55 8.81 -2.22
CA ALA A 195 -16.78 9.76 -1.14
C ALA A 195 -18.23 10.26 -1.12
N PHE A 196 -18.78 10.66 -2.28
CA PHE A 196 -20.18 11.08 -2.38
C PHE A 196 -21.16 9.97 -1.99
N VAL A 197 -20.93 8.74 -2.45
CA VAL A 197 -21.74 7.58 -2.09
C VAL A 197 -21.66 7.30 -0.59
N CYS A 198 -20.47 7.41 0.02
CA CYS A 198 -20.30 7.23 1.47
C CYS A 198 -21.12 8.26 2.26
N HIS A 199 -20.99 9.54 1.90
CA HIS A 199 -21.76 10.60 2.54
C HIS A 199 -23.27 10.42 2.33
N PHE A 200 -23.69 10.01 1.14
CA PHE A 200 -25.10 9.73 0.85
C PHE A 200 -25.65 8.58 1.72
N ILE A 201 -24.93 7.45 1.79
CA ILE A 201 -25.29 6.29 2.62
C ILE A 201 -25.40 6.71 4.08
N VAL A 202 -24.40 7.42 4.61
CA VAL A 202 -24.39 7.89 6.00
C VAL A 202 -25.56 8.83 6.28
N ARG A 203 -25.83 9.78 5.39
CA ARG A 203 -26.93 10.75 5.53
C ARG A 203 -28.28 10.04 5.52
N MET A 204 -28.48 9.06 4.64
CA MET A 204 -29.70 8.25 4.59
C MET A 204 -29.86 7.36 5.82
N ALA A 205 -28.80 6.65 6.23
CA ALA A 205 -28.83 5.75 7.37
C ALA A 205 -29.09 6.50 8.70
N MET A 206 -28.53 7.70 8.86
CA MET A 206 -28.73 8.50 10.07
C MET A 206 -30.08 9.21 10.09
N ARG A 207 -30.62 9.64 8.93
CA ARG A 207 -31.99 10.15 8.84
C ARG A 207 -33.01 9.10 9.28
N ARG A 208 -32.82 7.84 8.87
CA ARG A 208 -33.68 6.71 9.28
C ARG A 208 -33.63 6.37 10.76
N ARG A 209 -32.59 6.80 11.49
CA ARG A 209 -32.48 6.57 12.95
C ARG A 209 -33.07 7.71 13.77
N ALA A 210 -33.36 8.86 13.15
CA ALA A 210 -33.94 10.03 13.82
C ALA A 210 -35.46 10.12 13.65
N ASN A 211 -36.02 9.37 12.70
CA ASN A 211 -37.45 9.12 12.53
C ASN A 211 -37.82 7.80 13.22
#